data_AF-A0AAV6ADN5-F1
#
_entry.id   AF-A0AAV6ADN5-F1
#
_cell.length_a   1.000
_cell.length_b   1.000
_cell.length_c   1.000
_cell.angle_alpha   90.00
_cell.angle_beta   90.00
_cell.angle_gamma   90.00
#
_symmetry.space_group_name_H-M   'P 1'
#
loop_
_entity.id
_entity.type
_entity.pdbx_description
1 polymer ?
#
loop_
_entity_poly.entity_id
_entity_poly.type
_entity_poly.pdbx_seq_one_letter_code
_entity_poly.pdbx_strand_id
1 'polypeptide(L)'
;ERYGIDSYGDADWVSIYGLRPAEWYTRGVRMLGRTAVECTRDRLGDAIGRHVATAVRQPSPLVVDLFAGSGNTLYWLLRHLPRARGVGFEIDPVVFALTRDNLAALALPVDIRNVDYVSGLADVRVSAEQLLVVFIAPPWGEALDPTSGLDLRRTTPSIIEILDVLGREISANPLLCVIQVLDRLVPGPLAEVRTRFEWSELRIFDLNAPGEKPGVLLGTNGWNPRMA
;
A
#
# COMPACT_ATOMS: atom_id res chain seq x y z
N GLU A 1 19.54 -10.66 2.45
CA GLU A 1 20.02 -11.59 3.50
C GLU A 1 20.60 -10.83 4.69
N ARG A 2 21.78 -10.19 4.57
CA ARG A 2 22.44 -9.51 5.71
C ARG A 2 21.53 -8.61 6.55
N TYR A 3 20.79 -7.69 5.93
CA TYR A 3 19.84 -6.83 6.65
C TYR A 3 18.79 -7.61 7.45
N GLY A 4 18.24 -8.70 6.89
CA GLY A 4 17.25 -9.52 7.57
C GLY A 4 17.83 -10.25 8.79
N ILE A 5 19.05 -10.78 8.66
CA ILE A 5 19.78 -11.40 9.78
C ILE A 5 20.08 -10.36 10.86
N ASP A 6 20.71 -9.25 10.48
CA ASP A 6 21.22 -8.24 11.42
C ASP A 6 20.08 -7.53 12.17
N SER A 7 18.91 -7.34 11.55
CA SER A 7 17.78 -6.60 12.15
C SER A 7 16.67 -7.48 12.72
N TYR A 8 16.47 -8.70 12.20
CA TYR A 8 15.32 -9.54 12.53
C TYR A 8 15.68 -11.00 12.83
N GLY A 9 16.95 -11.38 12.72
CA GLY A 9 17.39 -12.77 12.88
C GLY A 9 16.89 -13.71 11.78
N ASP A 10 16.42 -13.17 10.64
CA ASP A 10 15.80 -13.93 9.55
C ASP A 10 16.39 -13.50 8.20
N ALA A 11 17.15 -14.38 7.55
CA ALA A 11 17.76 -14.11 6.25
C ALA A 11 16.75 -13.86 5.15
N ASP A 12 15.54 -14.44 5.28
CA ASP A 12 14.44 -14.37 4.33
C ASP A 12 13.47 -13.22 4.64
N TRP A 13 13.76 -12.39 5.65
CA TRP A 13 12.90 -11.31 6.09
C TRP A 13 12.43 -10.38 4.95
N VAL A 14 13.33 -10.06 4.02
CA VAL A 14 13.06 -9.21 2.85
C VAL A 14 12.62 -10.03 1.65
N SER A 15 11.63 -10.91 1.85
CA SER A 15 10.97 -11.60 0.76
C SER A 15 9.99 -10.66 0.05
N ILE A 16 10.08 -10.62 -1.28
CA ILE A 16 9.30 -9.76 -2.17
C ILE A 16 8.87 -10.54 -3.41
N TYR A 17 7.71 -10.20 -3.97
CA TYR A 17 7.13 -10.83 -5.15
C TYR A 17 6.91 -12.35 -5.01
N GLY A 18 6.84 -12.87 -3.78
CA GLY A 18 6.79 -14.30 -3.48
C GLY A 18 8.15 -15.01 -3.58
N LEU A 19 9.26 -14.27 -3.53
CA LEU A 19 10.63 -14.76 -3.67
C LEU A 19 11.46 -14.38 -2.46
N ARG A 20 12.32 -15.32 -2.03
CA ARG A 20 13.33 -15.07 -1.00
C ARG A 20 14.46 -14.17 -1.52
N PRO A 21 15.21 -13.48 -0.64
CA PRO A 21 16.40 -12.69 -0.98
C PRO A 21 17.35 -13.30 -2.00
N ALA A 22 17.80 -14.54 -1.77
CA ALA A 22 18.70 -15.21 -2.70
C ALA A 22 18.06 -15.44 -4.08
N GLU A 23 16.77 -15.76 -4.11
CA GLU A 23 16.04 -16.07 -5.34
C GLU A 23 15.80 -14.83 -6.19
N TRP A 24 15.31 -13.74 -5.60
CA TRP A 24 15.10 -12.51 -6.36
C TRP A 24 16.44 -11.93 -6.83
N TYR A 25 17.48 -11.99 -6.02
CA TYR A 25 18.82 -11.55 -6.43
C TYR A 25 19.36 -12.35 -7.64
N THR A 26 19.17 -13.68 -7.62
CA THR A 26 19.54 -14.59 -8.72
C THR A 26 18.75 -14.29 -10.00
N ARG A 27 17.49 -13.88 -9.86
CA ARG A 27 16.62 -13.46 -10.99
C ARG A 27 16.88 -12.03 -11.46
N GLY A 28 17.96 -11.40 -11.01
CA GLY A 28 18.36 -10.06 -11.45
C GLY A 28 17.61 -8.91 -10.78
N VAL A 29 16.76 -9.17 -9.80
CA VAL A 29 16.05 -8.12 -9.05
C VAL A 29 17.04 -7.32 -8.22
N ARG A 30 16.90 -5.99 -8.22
CA ARG A 30 17.76 -5.04 -7.50
C ARG A 30 16.92 -3.98 -6.80
N MET A 31 17.30 -3.63 -5.58
CA MET A 31 16.60 -2.61 -4.79
C MET A 31 17.61 -1.70 -4.08
N LEU A 32 17.24 -0.45 -3.86
CA LEU A 32 17.98 0.42 -2.96
C LEU A 32 17.82 -0.07 -1.51
N GLY A 33 18.84 0.17 -0.69
CA GLY A 33 18.81 -0.18 0.74
C GLY A 33 17.60 0.42 1.46
N ARG A 34 17.31 1.72 1.23
CA ARG A 34 16.11 2.39 1.79
C ARG A 34 14.81 1.70 1.39
N THR A 35 14.66 1.30 0.13
CA THR A 35 13.46 0.61 -0.35
C THR A 35 13.32 -0.76 0.29
N ALA A 36 14.44 -1.48 0.52
CA ALA A 36 14.42 -2.76 1.23
C ALA A 36 14.03 -2.63 2.71
N VAL A 37 14.28 -1.47 3.34
CA VAL A 37 13.89 -1.14 4.72
C VAL A 37 12.42 -0.72 4.80
N GLU A 38 11.92 0.02 3.82
CA GLU A 38 10.59 0.65 3.89
C GLU A 38 9.50 -0.15 3.20
N CYS A 39 9.84 -1.03 2.24
CA CYS A 39 8.83 -1.72 1.45
C CYS A 39 7.92 -2.64 2.29
N THR A 40 6.72 -2.84 1.78
CA THR A 40 5.83 -3.93 2.22
C THR A 40 6.40 -5.26 1.73
N ARG A 41 6.76 -6.14 2.66
CA ARG A 41 7.26 -7.49 2.36
C ARG A 41 6.11 -8.46 2.17
N ASP A 42 6.41 -9.63 1.62
CA ASP A 42 5.41 -10.61 1.19
C ASP A 42 4.40 -11.00 2.26
N ARG A 43 4.85 -11.25 3.50
CA ARG A 43 3.94 -11.63 4.59
C ARG A 43 2.88 -10.57 4.85
N LEU A 44 3.27 -9.30 4.83
CA LEU A 44 2.35 -8.19 5.02
C LEU A 44 1.50 -7.94 3.77
N GLY A 45 2.12 -7.94 2.58
CA GLY A 45 1.40 -7.77 1.31
C GLY A 45 0.30 -8.81 1.11
N ASP A 46 0.61 -10.07 1.38
CA ASP A 46 -0.35 -11.18 1.34
C ASP A 46 -1.47 -11.02 2.37
N ALA A 47 -1.16 -10.63 3.61
CA ALA A 47 -2.16 -10.38 4.65
C ALA A 47 -3.11 -9.23 4.30
N ILE A 48 -2.56 -8.12 3.77
CA ILE A 48 -3.34 -6.98 3.27
C ILE A 48 -4.23 -7.43 2.10
N GLY A 49 -3.66 -8.11 1.10
CA GLY A 49 -4.39 -8.55 -0.08
C GLY A 49 -5.57 -9.47 0.25
N ARG A 50 -5.37 -10.45 1.15
CA ARG A 50 -6.46 -11.31 1.63
C ARG A 50 -7.55 -10.50 2.32
N HIS A 51 -7.18 -9.58 3.21
CA HIS A 51 -8.16 -8.79 3.94
C HIS A 51 -8.96 -7.88 2.99
N VAL A 52 -8.30 -7.19 2.05
CA VAL A 52 -8.98 -6.39 1.02
C VAL A 52 -9.93 -7.24 0.18
N ALA A 53 -9.53 -8.44 -0.23
CA ALA A 53 -10.39 -9.35 -0.98
C ALA A 53 -11.65 -9.78 -0.20
N THR A 54 -11.64 -9.73 1.14
CA THR A 54 -12.86 -9.97 1.94
C THR A 54 -13.87 -8.83 1.87
N ALA A 55 -13.45 -7.61 1.55
CA ALA A 55 -14.32 -6.44 1.40
C ALA A 55 -14.76 -6.22 -0.06
N VAL A 56 -13.87 -6.47 -1.02
CA VAL A 56 -14.13 -6.23 -2.43
C VAL A 56 -15.05 -7.31 -3.01
N ARG A 57 -16.23 -6.90 -3.49
CA ARG A 57 -17.23 -7.78 -4.13
C ARG A 57 -17.35 -7.58 -5.64
N GLN A 58 -16.96 -6.41 -6.14
CA GLN A 58 -17.06 -6.10 -7.57
C GLN A 58 -16.08 -6.96 -8.39
N PRO A 59 -16.49 -7.39 -9.60
CA PRO A 59 -15.73 -8.37 -10.37
C PRO A 59 -14.47 -7.82 -11.03
N SER A 60 -14.30 -6.50 -11.15
CA SER A 60 -13.18 -5.88 -11.88
C SER A 60 -12.85 -4.48 -11.34
N PRO A 61 -12.39 -4.36 -10.08
CA PRO A 61 -11.96 -3.07 -9.54
C PRO A 61 -10.69 -2.57 -10.25
N LEU A 62 -10.42 -1.28 -10.15
CA LEU A 62 -9.11 -0.72 -10.43
C LEU A 62 -8.37 -0.53 -9.10
N VAL A 63 -7.18 -1.12 -8.99
CA VAL A 63 -6.29 -0.92 -7.84
C VAL A 63 -5.29 0.19 -8.18
N VAL A 64 -5.16 1.16 -7.29
CA VAL A 64 -4.20 2.26 -7.43
C VAL A 64 -3.29 2.26 -6.20
N ASP A 65 -1.98 2.24 -6.41
CA ASP A 65 -0.98 2.43 -5.35
C ASP A 65 -0.37 3.83 -5.47
N LEU A 66 -0.65 4.70 -4.49
CA LEU A 66 -0.20 6.09 -4.56
C LEU A 66 1.30 6.26 -4.30
N PHE A 67 1.95 5.28 -3.67
CA PHE A 67 3.35 5.35 -3.22
C PHE A 67 4.03 4.00 -3.47
N ALA A 68 4.12 3.63 -4.76
CA ALA A 68 4.37 2.26 -5.16
C ALA A 68 5.70 1.72 -4.61
N GLY A 69 6.78 2.50 -4.56
CA GLY A 69 8.07 2.04 -4.06
C GLY A 69 8.54 0.82 -4.85
N SER A 70 8.60 -0.34 -4.20
CA SER A 70 8.91 -1.62 -4.86
C SER A 70 7.74 -2.22 -5.68
N GLY A 71 6.54 -1.68 -5.60
CA GLY A 71 5.34 -2.23 -6.23
C GLY A 71 4.87 -3.56 -5.62
N ASN A 72 5.48 -4.02 -4.52
CA ASN A 72 5.16 -5.32 -3.94
C ASN A 72 3.75 -5.35 -3.34
N THR A 73 3.28 -4.27 -2.72
CA THR A 73 1.90 -4.20 -2.22
C THR A 73 0.89 -4.34 -3.37
N LEU A 74 1.09 -3.58 -4.45
CA LEU A 74 0.24 -3.65 -5.64
C LEU A 74 0.26 -5.07 -6.25
N TYR A 75 1.42 -5.71 -6.35
CA TYR A 75 1.52 -7.11 -6.76
C TYR A 75 0.63 -8.04 -5.92
N TRP A 76 0.71 -7.95 -4.60
CA TRP A 76 -0.09 -8.80 -3.71
C TRP A 76 -1.59 -8.48 -3.74
N LEU A 77 -1.97 -7.20 -3.87
CA LEU A 77 -3.36 -6.81 -4.07
C LEU A 77 -3.93 -7.44 -5.35
N LEU A 78 -3.22 -7.35 -6.47
CA LEU A 78 -3.65 -7.94 -7.75
C LEU A 78 -3.68 -9.47 -7.72
N ARG A 79 -2.77 -10.10 -6.97
CA ARG A 79 -2.78 -11.56 -6.76
C ARG A 79 -4.06 -12.04 -6.08
N HIS A 80 -4.59 -11.27 -5.13
CA HIS A 80 -5.83 -11.58 -4.41
C HIS A 80 -7.10 -11.02 -5.08
N LEU A 81 -6.93 -10.15 -6.09
CA LEU A 81 -7.99 -9.58 -6.90
C LEU A 81 -7.74 -9.92 -8.39
N PRO A 82 -7.91 -11.19 -8.83
CA PRO A 82 -7.36 -11.69 -10.10
C PRO A 82 -7.96 -11.09 -11.37
N ARG A 83 -9.05 -10.32 -11.26
CA ARG A 83 -9.69 -9.60 -12.37
C ARG A 83 -9.47 -8.08 -12.29
N ALA A 84 -8.74 -7.63 -11.29
CA ALA A 84 -8.40 -6.23 -11.15
C ALA A 84 -7.30 -5.85 -12.15
N ARG A 85 -7.31 -4.58 -12.54
CA ARG A 85 -6.13 -3.92 -13.13
C ARG A 85 -5.46 -3.12 -12.03
N GLY A 86 -4.15 -2.91 -12.13
CA GLY A 86 -3.39 -2.14 -11.16
C GLY A 86 -2.51 -1.09 -11.81
N VAL A 87 -2.40 0.07 -11.18
CA VAL A 87 -1.42 1.10 -11.52
C VAL A 87 -0.80 1.67 -10.25
N GLY A 88 0.52 1.82 -10.22
CA GLY A 88 1.25 2.44 -9.13
C GLY A 88 1.94 3.73 -9.56
N PHE A 89 2.13 4.65 -8.61
CA PHE A 89 2.88 5.89 -8.83
C PHE A 89 4.14 5.90 -7.97
N GLU A 90 5.28 6.23 -8.58
CA GLU A 90 6.55 6.40 -7.88
C GLU A 90 7.23 7.67 -8.37
N ILE A 91 7.47 8.61 -7.46
CA ILE A 91 8.02 9.93 -7.81
C ILE A 91 9.54 9.88 -8.00
N ASP A 92 10.25 9.03 -7.25
CA ASP A 92 11.69 8.94 -7.31
C ASP A 92 12.14 8.18 -8.58
N PRO A 93 12.84 8.84 -9.52
CA PRO A 93 13.17 8.22 -10.81
C PRO A 93 14.10 7.01 -10.67
N VAL A 94 14.93 6.94 -9.62
CA VAL A 94 15.84 5.83 -9.38
C VAL A 94 15.07 4.62 -8.83
N VAL A 95 14.18 4.85 -7.85
CA VAL A 95 13.31 3.78 -7.33
C VAL A 95 12.41 3.27 -8.44
N PHE A 96 11.78 4.17 -9.22
CA PHE A 96 10.95 3.82 -10.36
C PHE A 96 11.69 2.94 -11.37
N ALA A 97 12.89 3.34 -11.82
CA ALA A 97 13.64 2.60 -12.82
C ALA A 97 13.95 1.17 -12.34
N LEU A 98 14.42 1.03 -11.10
CA LEU A 98 14.70 -0.27 -10.49
C LEU A 98 13.43 -1.12 -10.36
N THR A 99 12.35 -0.55 -9.85
CA THR A 99 11.09 -1.27 -9.71
C THR A 99 10.54 -1.72 -11.06
N ARG A 100 10.58 -0.86 -12.09
CA ARG A 100 10.13 -1.21 -13.44
C ARG A 100 10.94 -2.37 -14.00
N ASP A 101 12.27 -2.30 -13.87
CA ASP A 101 13.17 -3.33 -14.38
C ASP A 101 12.96 -4.66 -13.64
N ASN A 102 12.72 -4.62 -12.32
CA ASN A 102 12.38 -5.81 -11.52
C ASN A 102 11.07 -6.46 -11.95
N LEU A 103 10.00 -5.66 -12.09
CA LEU A 103 8.69 -6.14 -12.51
C LEU A 103 8.77 -6.76 -13.91
N ALA A 104 9.52 -6.14 -14.82
CA ALA A 104 9.76 -6.64 -16.18
C ALA A 104 10.57 -7.95 -16.18
N ALA A 105 11.66 -8.02 -15.41
CA ALA A 105 12.50 -9.22 -15.30
C ALA A 105 11.73 -10.44 -14.77
N LEU A 106 10.71 -10.20 -13.94
CA LEU A 106 9.84 -11.23 -13.38
C LEU A 106 8.54 -11.44 -14.16
N ALA A 107 8.32 -10.68 -15.24
CA ALA A 107 7.08 -10.67 -16.02
C ALA A 107 5.81 -10.48 -15.16
N LEU A 108 5.89 -9.60 -14.15
CA LEU A 108 4.79 -9.35 -13.22
C LEU A 108 3.76 -8.37 -13.84
N PRO A 109 2.45 -8.60 -13.64
CA PRO A 109 1.38 -7.81 -14.27
C PRO A 109 1.09 -6.52 -13.48
N VAL A 110 2.12 -5.72 -13.19
CA VAL A 110 2.02 -4.49 -12.41
C VAL A 110 2.46 -3.31 -13.30
N ASP A 111 1.55 -2.36 -13.55
CA ASP A 111 1.89 -1.09 -14.21
C ASP A 111 2.36 -0.09 -13.15
N ILE A 112 3.45 0.62 -13.44
CA ILE A 112 3.95 1.71 -12.60
C ILE A 112 4.34 2.90 -13.48
N ARG A 113 4.16 4.11 -12.95
CA ARG A 113 4.46 5.36 -13.65
C ARG A 113 5.36 6.25 -12.80
N ASN A 114 6.31 6.93 -13.45
CA ASN A 114 7.19 7.88 -12.78
C ASN A 114 6.54 9.26 -12.69
N VAL A 115 5.59 9.40 -11.78
CA VAL A 115 4.82 10.63 -11.53
C VAL A 115 4.51 10.72 -10.05
N ASP A 116 4.22 11.92 -9.55
CA ASP A 116 3.58 12.07 -8.25
C ASP A 116 2.13 11.56 -8.31
N TYR A 117 1.58 11.21 -7.16
CA TYR A 117 0.25 10.60 -7.08
C TYR A 117 -0.89 11.53 -7.50
N VAL A 118 -0.73 12.86 -7.37
CA VAL A 118 -1.77 13.82 -7.78
C VAL A 118 -1.85 13.85 -9.31
N SER A 119 -0.71 14.03 -9.98
CA SER A 119 -0.62 13.95 -11.44
C SER A 119 -1.07 12.58 -11.96
N GLY A 120 -0.66 11.51 -11.28
CA GLY A 120 -1.05 10.14 -11.62
C GLY A 120 -2.56 9.91 -11.56
N LEU A 121 -3.23 10.40 -10.51
CA LEU A 121 -4.68 10.29 -10.35
C LEU A 121 -5.46 11.05 -11.41
N ALA A 122 -5.00 12.22 -11.84
CA ALA A 122 -5.66 13.00 -12.90
C ALA A 122 -5.72 12.25 -14.25
N ASP A 123 -4.75 11.35 -14.49
CA ASP A 123 -4.66 10.51 -15.69
C ASP A 123 -5.35 9.15 -15.54
N VAL A 124 -5.86 8.81 -14.36
CA VAL A 124 -6.56 7.54 -14.13
C VAL A 124 -7.93 7.59 -14.80
N ARG A 125 -8.13 6.68 -15.76
CA ARG A 125 -9.41 6.50 -16.47
C ARG A 125 -10.19 5.36 -15.84
N VAL A 126 -11.36 5.69 -15.31
CA VAL A 126 -12.25 4.77 -14.58
C VAL A 126 -13.66 4.94 -15.14
N SER A 127 -14.41 3.85 -15.29
CA SER A 127 -15.84 3.96 -15.60
C SER A 127 -16.61 4.43 -14.36
N ALA A 128 -17.74 5.11 -14.53
CA ALA A 128 -18.47 5.80 -13.45
C ALA A 128 -18.90 4.90 -12.27
N GLU A 129 -18.93 3.58 -12.43
CA GLU A 129 -19.37 2.62 -11.40
C GLU A 129 -18.27 1.64 -10.96
N GLN A 130 -17.09 1.71 -11.59
CA GLN A 130 -15.98 0.83 -11.25
C GLN A 130 -15.41 1.24 -9.89
N LEU A 131 -15.34 0.28 -8.98
CA LEU A 131 -14.71 0.41 -7.67
C LEU A 131 -13.23 0.71 -7.82
N LEU A 132 -12.79 1.77 -7.13
CA LEU A 132 -11.39 2.10 -6.93
C LEU A 132 -10.93 1.55 -5.59
N VAL A 133 -9.86 0.74 -5.61
CA VAL A 133 -9.16 0.29 -4.41
C VAL A 133 -7.85 1.04 -4.36
N VAL A 134 -7.75 2.03 -3.48
CA VAL A 134 -6.59 2.92 -3.39
C VAL A 134 -5.75 2.56 -2.18
N PHE A 135 -4.55 2.06 -2.41
CA PHE A 135 -3.56 1.79 -1.39
C PHE A 135 -2.76 3.05 -1.04
N ILE A 136 -2.64 3.33 0.26
CA ILE A 136 -2.09 4.57 0.79
C ILE A 136 -1.04 4.22 1.84
N ALA A 137 0.23 4.42 1.49
CA ALA A 137 1.37 4.25 2.39
C ALA A 137 2.40 5.37 2.11
N PRO A 138 2.10 6.64 2.42
CA PRO A 138 3.08 7.70 2.27
C PRO A 138 4.29 7.42 3.18
N PRO A 139 5.46 8.01 2.87
CA PRO A 139 6.59 8.05 3.79
C PRO A 139 6.16 8.49 5.19
N TRP A 140 6.49 7.69 6.20
CA TRP A 140 6.16 8.01 7.59
C TRP A 140 7.10 9.04 8.18
N GLY A 141 8.43 8.90 7.97
CA GLY A 141 9.41 9.85 8.50
C GLY A 141 9.17 10.20 9.97
N GLU A 142 9.02 11.49 10.25
CA GLU A 142 8.75 12.06 11.57
C GLU A 142 7.35 11.75 12.15
N ALA A 143 6.48 11.08 11.38
CA ALA A 143 5.15 10.67 11.82
C ALA A 143 5.18 9.51 12.81
N LEU A 144 6.22 8.67 12.76
CA LEU A 144 6.39 7.52 13.64
C LEU A 144 7.29 7.89 14.81
N ASP A 145 6.69 8.15 15.96
CA ASP A 145 7.42 8.37 17.21
C ASP A 145 7.48 7.08 18.04
N PRO A 146 8.67 6.68 18.56
CA PRO A 146 8.80 5.46 19.36
C PRO A 146 7.95 5.44 20.63
N THR A 147 7.51 6.60 21.15
CA THR A 147 6.74 6.64 22.41
C THR A 147 5.24 6.68 22.15
N SER A 148 4.80 7.60 21.29
CA SER A 148 3.40 7.91 21.01
C SER A 148 2.82 7.14 19.81
N GLY A 149 3.66 6.59 18.94
CA GLY A 149 3.26 5.83 17.76
C GLY A 149 3.13 6.67 16.50
N LEU A 150 2.38 6.14 15.53
CA LEU A 150 2.15 6.76 14.24
C LEU A 150 1.05 7.85 14.33
N ASP A 151 1.42 9.10 14.04
CA ASP A 151 0.48 10.23 13.83
C ASP A 151 0.21 10.41 12.33
N LEU A 152 -1.00 10.03 11.90
CA LEU A 152 -1.40 10.07 10.48
C LEU A 152 -1.40 11.49 9.88
N ARG A 153 -1.48 12.55 10.70
CA ARG A 153 -1.40 13.94 10.24
C ARG A 153 0.02 14.38 9.90
N ARG A 154 1.03 13.65 10.38
CA ARG A 154 2.45 13.99 10.23
C ARG A 154 3.15 13.16 9.16
N THR A 155 2.45 12.23 8.52
CA THR A 155 2.94 11.56 7.32
C THR A 155 3.21 12.59 6.23
N THR A 156 4.08 12.29 5.26
CA THR A 156 4.45 13.24 4.20
C THR A 156 4.14 12.66 2.83
N PRO A 157 3.05 13.08 2.16
CA PRO A 157 2.00 14.00 2.63
C PRO A 157 1.13 13.40 3.73
N SER A 158 0.35 14.24 4.43
CA SER A 158 -0.54 13.76 5.49
C SER A 158 -1.67 12.91 4.91
N ILE A 159 -2.17 11.95 5.69
CA ILE A 159 -3.30 11.11 5.23
C ILE A 159 -4.53 11.95 4.89
N ILE A 160 -4.79 13.02 5.65
CA ILE A 160 -5.91 13.92 5.37
C ILE A 160 -5.75 14.64 4.03
N GLU A 161 -4.56 15.16 3.72
CA GLU A 161 -4.30 15.79 2.42
C GLU A 161 -4.48 14.80 1.26
N ILE A 162 -4.04 13.55 1.43
CA ILE A 162 -4.25 12.50 0.44
C ILE A 162 -5.74 12.25 0.22
N LEU A 163 -6.53 12.12 1.29
CA LEU A 163 -7.97 11.90 1.19
C LEU A 163 -8.69 13.10 0.55
N ASP A 164 -8.24 14.32 0.83
CA ASP A 164 -8.77 15.53 0.19
C ASP A 164 -8.48 15.54 -1.32
N VAL A 165 -7.31 15.06 -1.76
CA VAL A 165 -7.02 14.87 -3.19
C VAL A 165 -7.94 13.82 -3.81
N LEU A 166 -8.07 12.64 -3.18
CA LEU A 166 -8.95 11.59 -3.69
C LEU A 166 -10.41 12.06 -3.81
N GLY A 167 -10.89 12.80 -2.81
CA GLY A 167 -12.22 13.41 -2.84
C GLY A 167 -12.42 14.48 -3.93
N ARG A 168 -11.34 15.04 -4.50
CA ARG A 168 -11.44 15.96 -5.65
C ARG A 168 -11.35 15.21 -6.97
N GLU A 169 -10.37 14.33 -7.13
CA GLU A 169 -10.03 13.73 -8.43
C GLU A 169 -10.95 12.57 -8.82
N ILE A 170 -11.50 11.82 -7.85
CA ILE A 170 -12.22 10.55 -8.12
C ILE A 170 -13.53 10.41 -7.33
N SER A 171 -14.15 11.52 -6.92
CA SER A 171 -15.37 11.52 -6.08
C SER A 171 -16.60 10.85 -6.67
N ALA A 172 -16.67 10.71 -8.00
CA ALA A 172 -17.79 10.06 -8.67
C ALA A 172 -17.79 8.53 -8.52
N ASN A 173 -16.65 7.94 -8.15
CA ASN A 173 -16.46 6.50 -8.11
C ASN A 173 -16.63 5.94 -6.68
N PRO A 174 -17.22 4.74 -6.52
CA PRO A 174 -17.14 4.04 -5.25
C PRO A 174 -15.67 3.77 -4.92
N LEU A 175 -15.28 4.09 -3.68
CA LEU A 175 -13.89 4.11 -3.25
C LEU A 175 -13.69 3.19 -2.05
N LEU A 176 -12.59 2.44 -2.05
CA LEU A 176 -12.02 1.75 -0.90
C LEU A 176 -10.59 2.24 -0.70
N CYS A 177 -10.36 3.03 0.35
CA CYS A 177 -9.02 3.37 0.80
C CYS A 177 -8.46 2.24 1.68
N VAL A 178 -7.21 1.87 1.43
CA VAL A 178 -6.45 0.89 2.20
C VAL A 178 -5.21 1.61 2.73
N ILE A 179 -5.29 2.14 3.95
CA ILE A 179 -4.22 2.96 4.54
C ILE A 179 -3.34 2.07 5.41
N GLN A 180 -2.04 1.96 5.09
CA GLN A 180 -1.10 1.21 5.92
C GLN A 180 -0.83 1.93 7.24
N VAL A 181 -0.88 1.18 8.34
CA VAL A 181 -0.70 1.67 9.72
C VAL A 181 0.12 0.70 10.58
N LEU A 182 0.33 1.04 11.85
CA LEU A 182 0.87 0.17 12.90
C LEU A 182 -0.16 0.00 14.03
N ASP A 183 0.08 -0.94 14.94
CA ASP A 183 -0.74 -1.14 16.15
C ASP A 183 -0.63 0.04 17.13
N ARG A 184 0.55 0.67 17.22
CA ARG A 184 0.75 1.90 17.97
C ARG A 184 0.38 3.12 17.13
N LEU A 185 -0.88 3.56 17.26
CA LEU A 185 -1.43 4.74 16.60
C LEU A 185 -1.77 5.83 17.62
N VAL A 186 -1.57 7.09 17.24
CA VAL A 186 -2.09 8.21 18.03
C VAL A 186 -3.62 8.26 17.87
N PRO A 187 -4.43 8.19 18.97
CA PRO A 187 -5.88 8.01 18.86
C PRO A 187 -6.63 9.16 18.18
N GLY A 188 -6.25 10.41 18.46
CA GLY A 188 -6.91 11.60 17.88
C GLY A 188 -6.82 11.66 16.35
N PRO A 189 -5.60 11.61 15.76
CA PRO A 189 -5.39 11.52 14.31
C PRO A 189 -6.13 10.36 13.66
N LEU A 190 -6.14 9.18 14.29
CA LEU A 190 -6.89 8.03 13.78
C LEU A 190 -8.39 8.31 13.74
N ALA A 191 -8.95 8.86 14.82
CA ALA A 191 -10.37 9.21 14.88
C ALA A 191 -10.74 10.23 13.79
N GLU A 192 -9.89 11.25 13.58
CA GLU A 192 -10.06 12.25 12.53
C GLU A 192 -10.08 11.63 11.13
N VAL A 193 -9.13 10.73 10.81
CA VAL A 193 -9.13 10.04 9.51
C VAL A 193 -10.40 9.20 9.33
N ARG A 194 -10.90 8.54 10.39
CA ARG A 194 -12.11 7.72 10.31
C ARG A 194 -13.38 8.52 10.03
N THR A 195 -13.45 9.81 10.38
CA THR A 195 -14.62 10.64 10.06
C THR A 195 -14.72 11.00 8.57
N ARG A 196 -13.65 10.77 7.79
CA ARG A 196 -13.64 10.99 6.34
C ARG A 196 -14.29 9.87 5.53
N PHE A 197 -14.76 8.81 6.19
CA PHE A 197 -15.34 7.64 5.54
C PHE A 197 -16.75 7.36 6.04
N GLU A 198 -17.63 6.92 5.13
CA GLU A 198 -18.97 6.43 5.48
C GLU A 198 -18.91 5.13 6.30
N TRP A 199 -17.88 4.32 6.06
CA TRP A 199 -17.56 3.13 6.84
C TRP A 199 -16.05 2.99 6.97
N SER A 200 -15.57 2.55 8.14
CA SER A 200 -14.15 2.26 8.36
C SER A 200 -13.92 1.11 9.32
N GLU A 201 -12.86 0.33 9.07
CA GLU A 201 -12.43 -0.80 9.87
C GLU A 201 -10.91 -0.80 10.02
N LEU A 202 -10.43 -0.94 11.26
CA LEU A 202 -9.01 -1.09 11.56
C LEU A 202 -8.69 -2.58 11.73
N ARG A 203 -7.71 -3.07 10.99
CA ARG A 203 -7.18 -4.43 11.12
C ARG A 203 -5.69 -4.39 11.44
N ILE A 204 -5.33 -4.91 12.61
CA ILE A 204 -3.93 -5.19 12.98
C ILE A 204 -3.63 -6.65 12.68
N PHE A 205 -2.51 -6.91 12.02
CA PHE A 205 -2.05 -8.26 11.70
C PHE A 205 -1.11 -8.75 12.79
N ASP A 206 -1.20 -10.05 13.11
CA ASP A 206 -0.28 -10.68 14.06
C ASP A 206 1.05 -11.01 13.36
N LEU A 207 1.76 -9.96 12.97
CA LEU A 207 3.08 -9.95 12.37
C LEU A 207 3.96 -9.03 13.22
N ASN A 208 5.24 -9.35 13.36
CA ASN A 208 6.21 -8.62 14.20
C ASN A 208 5.89 -8.65 15.69
N ALA A 209 6.75 -8.01 16.49
CA ALA A 209 6.58 -7.87 17.93
C ALA A 209 5.48 -6.84 18.28
N PRO A 210 4.90 -6.89 19.50
CA PRO A 210 3.97 -5.87 19.98
C PRO A 210 4.56 -4.46 19.92
N GLY A 211 3.79 -3.49 19.42
CA GLY A 211 4.24 -2.12 19.19
C GLY A 211 4.86 -1.88 17.80
N GLU A 212 5.11 -2.94 17.04
CA GLU A 212 5.58 -2.91 15.66
C GLU A 212 4.64 -3.68 14.72
N LYS A 213 3.46 -4.05 15.20
CA LYS A 213 2.55 -4.89 14.42
C LYS A 213 1.94 -4.05 13.31
N PRO A 214 2.11 -4.45 12.03
CA PRO A 214 1.54 -3.71 10.93
C PRO A 214 0.03 -3.93 10.86
N GLY A 215 -0.65 -2.96 10.28
CA GLY A 215 -2.08 -3.03 10.05
C GLY A 215 -2.52 -2.22 8.85
N VAL A 216 -3.82 -2.24 8.61
CA VAL A 216 -4.48 -1.34 7.67
C VAL A 216 -5.73 -0.73 8.28
N LEU A 217 -5.97 0.54 7.98
CA LEU A 217 -7.28 1.16 8.11
C LEU A 217 -7.97 1.09 6.74
N LEU A 218 -9.07 0.35 6.68
CA LEU A 218 -9.99 0.38 5.54
C LEU A 218 -10.98 1.51 5.72
N GLY A 219 -11.30 2.22 4.64
CA GLY A 219 -12.32 3.26 4.60
C GLY A 219 -13.05 3.26 3.26
N THR A 220 -14.38 3.38 3.28
CA THR A 220 -15.18 3.44 2.04
C THR A 220 -15.98 4.72 1.93
N ASN A 221 -16.18 5.15 0.69
CA ASN A 221 -17.09 6.23 0.29
C ASN A 221 -17.90 5.79 -0.93
N GLY A 222 -19.21 6.09 -0.95
CA GLY A 222 -20.11 5.72 -2.03
C GLY A 222 -20.59 4.27 -1.99
N TRP A 223 -20.25 3.51 -0.94
CA TRP A 223 -20.72 2.14 -0.69
C TRP A 223 -20.36 1.66 0.73
N ASN A 224 -21.04 0.60 1.20
CA ASN A 224 -20.76 -0.03 2.50
C ASN A 224 -20.56 -1.56 2.32
N PRO A 225 -19.41 -2.13 2.72
CA PRO A 225 -19.15 -3.57 2.58
C PRO A 225 -20.09 -4.50 3.36
N ARG A 226 -20.83 -3.97 4.33
CA ARG A 226 -21.76 -4.73 5.19
C ARG A 226 -23.22 -4.67 4.74
N MET A 227 -23.55 -3.81 3.77
CA MET A 227 -24.93 -3.64 3.28
C MET A 227 -25.19 -4.31 1.92
N ALA A 228 -24.21 -5.04 1.39
CA ALA A 228 -24.28 -5.77 0.12
C ALA A 228 -24.30 -7.28 0.31
#